data_AF-A0AAC9MXC2-F1
#
_entry.id   AF-A0AAC9MXC2-F1
#
_cell.length_a   1.000
_cell.length_b   1.000
_cell.length_c   1.000
_cell.angle_alpha   90.00
_cell.angle_beta   90.00
_cell.angle_gamma   90.00
#
_symmetry.space_group_name_H-M   'P 1'
#
loop_
_entity.id
_entity.type
_entity.pdbx_description
1 polymer ?
#
loop_
_entity_poly.entity_id
_entity_poly.type
_entity_poly.pdbx_seq_one_letter_code
_entity_poly.pdbx_strand_id
1 'polypeptide(L)'
;MAAPVVSLVAALVAFTLVGRSLRRFEKQAREQANYAMTRLNEQAEHRARELRIAAQHGRRDLEREADRRTTEQVRRQQVHQRRVAYAEFLGAANVYLLACYSAEPESSADSEWRIELTRLGQNLWSALAPVYLLGSPEVVDAADVYSRLLVLRLGRGRSVTTEELKTVRDVFVHVARMDLARPED
;
A
#
# COMPACT_ATOMS: atom_id res chain seq x y z
N MET A 1 69.03 54.07 60.90
CA MET A 1 68.34 52.77 61.06
C MET A 1 66.94 52.80 60.42
N ALA A 2 66.79 53.04 59.10
CA ALA A 2 65.47 53.22 58.46
C ALA A 2 65.19 52.28 57.25
N ALA A 3 66.20 51.56 56.75
CA ALA A 3 66.06 50.65 55.61
C ALA A 3 65.12 49.43 55.81
N PRO A 4 65.06 48.75 56.99
CA PRO A 4 64.25 47.54 57.12
C PRO A 4 62.74 47.82 57.20
N VAL A 5 62.34 48.99 57.73
CA VAL A 5 60.92 49.35 57.89
C VAL A 5 60.28 49.73 56.55
N VAL A 6 61.00 50.47 55.71
CA VAL A 6 60.52 50.84 54.36
C VAL A 6 60.38 49.59 53.47
N SER A 7 61.28 48.62 53.61
CA SER A 7 61.20 47.34 52.89
C SER A 7 60.02 46.47 53.33
N LEU A 8 59.66 46.50 54.62
CA LEU A 8 58.53 45.72 55.15
C LEU A 8 57.18 46.30 54.69
N VAL A 9 57.05 47.63 54.73
CA VAL A 9 55.85 48.33 54.26
C VAL A 9 55.66 48.13 52.76
N ALA A 10 56.73 48.21 51.96
CA ALA A 10 56.68 47.94 50.52
C ALA A 10 56.24 46.49 50.22
N ALA A 11 56.73 45.50 50.99
CA ALA A 11 56.32 44.10 50.84
C ALA A 11 54.84 43.86 51.19
N LEU A 12 54.32 44.53 52.22
CA LEU A 12 52.90 44.45 52.62
C LEU A 12 51.98 45.10 51.57
N VAL A 13 52.39 46.23 50.98
CA VAL A 13 51.66 46.87 49.89
C VAL A 13 51.68 46.01 48.62
N ALA A 14 52.82 45.39 48.29
CA ALA A 14 52.91 44.45 47.18
C ALA A 14 52.02 43.21 47.39
N PHE A 15 52.04 42.62 48.59
CA PHE A 15 51.20 41.45 48.93
C PHE A 15 49.70 41.77 48.84
N THR A 16 49.28 42.94 49.33
CA THR A 16 47.87 43.37 49.26
C THR A 16 47.42 43.71 47.83
N LEU A 17 48.30 44.32 47.01
CA LEU A 17 48.03 44.56 45.58
C LEU A 17 47.90 43.25 44.80
N VAL A 18 48.81 42.29 45.01
CA VAL A 18 48.75 40.96 44.39
C VAL A 18 47.49 40.21 44.82
N GLY A 19 47.18 40.18 46.11
CA GLY A 19 45.95 39.55 46.62
C GLY A 19 44.66 40.17 46.07
N ARG A 20 44.63 41.49 45.86
CA ARG A 20 43.49 42.19 45.25
C ARG A 20 43.39 41.93 43.75
N SER A 21 44.52 41.78 43.06
CA SER A 21 44.56 41.40 41.64
C SER A 21 44.09 39.96 41.42
N LEU A 22 44.53 39.01 42.26
CA LEU A 22 44.12 37.60 42.20
C LEU A 22 42.61 37.45 42.39
N ARG A 23 42.02 38.16 43.36
CA ARG A 23 40.56 38.17 43.54
C ARG A 23 39.79 38.72 42.33
N ARG A 24 40.36 39.71 41.62
CA ARG A 24 39.77 40.23 40.37
C ARG A 24 39.86 39.21 39.25
N PHE A 25 40.99 38.52 39.10
CA PHE A 25 41.16 37.45 38.11
C PHE A 25 40.23 36.27 38.37
N GLU A 26 40.08 35.82 39.62
CA GLU A 26 39.11 34.77 39.97
C GLU A 26 37.67 35.18 39.65
N LYS A 27 37.32 36.44 39.91
CA LYS A 27 35.99 36.97 39.57
C LYS A 27 35.77 36.97 38.05
N GLN A 28 36.74 37.47 37.27
CA GLN A 28 36.67 37.48 35.81
C GLN A 28 36.63 36.06 35.22
N ALA A 29 37.42 35.13 35.76
CA ALA A 29 37.42 33.73 35.33
C ALA A 29 36.08 33.04 35.60
N ARG A 30 35.43 33.31 36.75
CA ARG A 30 34.09 32.81 37.04
C ARG A 30 33.02 33.41 36.13
N GLU A 31 33.10 34.71 35.85
CA GLU A 31 32.17 35.38 34.94
C GLU A 31 32.32 34.83 33.50
N GLN A 32 33.54 34.59 33.04
CA GLN A 32 33.81 33.95 31.74
C GLN A 32 33.33 32.49 31.71
N ALA A 33 33.56 31.73 32.77
CA ALA A 33 33.09 30.34 32.87
C ALA A 33 31.55 30.26 32.88
N ASN A 34 30.88 31.15 33.61
CA ASN A 34 29.42 31.24 33.61
C ASN A 34 28.88 31.61 32.24
N TYR A 35 29.48 32.59 31.55
CA TYR A 35 29.09 32.96 30.20
C TYR A 35 29.28 31.81 29.19
N ALA A 36 30.41 31.11 29.27
CA ALA A 36 30.68 29.95 28.41
C ALA A 36 29.69 28.81 28.66
N MET A 37 29.35 28.52 29.93
CA MET A 37 28.34 27.51 30.28
C MET A 37 26.95 27.88 29.75
N THR A 38 26.53 29.15 29.87
CA THR A 38 25.24 29.60 29.33
C THR A 38 25.19 29.41 27.82
N ARG A 39 26.23 29.81 27.08
CA ARG A 39 26.30 29.61 25.63
C ARG A 39 26.26 28.12 25.24
N LEU A 40 26.96 27.26 25.98
CA LEU A 40 26.95 25.82 25.71
C LEU A 40 25.56 25.21 25.96
N ASN A 41 24.87 25.64 27.01
CA ASN A 41 23.50 25.21 27.28
C ASN A 41 22.53 25.69 26.19
N GLU A 42 22.64 26.94 25.74
CA GLU A 42 21.83 27.48 24.64
C GLU A 42 22.04 26.68 23.34
N GLN A 43 23.31 26.33 23.02
CA GLN A 43 23.63 25.50 21.86
C GLN A 43 23.11 24.07 21.99
N ALA A 44 23.21 23.49 23.19
CA ALA A 44 22.69 22.15 23.46
C ALA A 44 21.16 22.11 23.33
N GLU A 45 20.45 23.11 23.85
CA GLU A 45 19.00 23.24 23.70
C GLU A 45 18.58 23.48 22.26
N HIS A 46 19.34 24.26 21.50
CA HIS A 46 19.08 24.45 20.08
C HIS A 46 19.19 23.13 19.31
N ARG A 47 20.31 22.41 19.46
CA ARG A 47 20.54 21.11 18.83
C ARG A 47 19.51 20.07 19.26
N ALA A 48 19.13 20.06 20.54
CA ALA A 48 18.10 19.16 21.05
C ALA A 48 16.73 19.44 20.39
N ARG A 49 16.38 20.71 20.15
CA ARG A 49 15.16 21.08 19.42
C ARG A 49 15.22 20.64 17.95
N GLU A 50 16.33 20.89 17.27
CA GLU A 50 16.53 20.47 15.88
C GLU A 50 16.42 18.95 15.73
N LEU A 51 17.07 18.18 16.61
CA LEU A 51 16.99 16.72 16.60
C LEU A 51 15.57 16.20 16.84
N ARG A 52 14.79 16.85 17.73
CA ARG A 52 13.38 16.50 17.94
C ARG A 52 12.54 16.75 16.69
N ILE A 53 12.75 17.88 16.01
CA ILE A 53 12.04 18.21 14.76
C ILE A 53 12.43 17.19 13.68
N ALA A 54 13.72 16.91 13.49
CA ALA A 54 14.20 15.91 12.53
C ALA A 54 13.63 14.52 12.82
N ALA A 55 13.59 14.09 14.08
CA ALA A 55 12.99 12.82 14.48
C ALA A 55 11.47 12.77 14.21
N GLN A 56 10.75 13.87 14.44
CA GLN A 56 9.32 13.96 14.13
C GLN A 56 9.05 13.87 12.61
N HIS A 57 9.86 14.55 11.79
CA HIS A 57 9.76 14.44 10.33
C HIS A 57 10.11 13.03 9.85
N GLY A 58 11.20 12.44 10.34
CA GLY A 58 11.59 11.08 10.00
C GLY A 58 10.49 10.06 10.34
N ARG A 59 9.81 10.22 11.49
CA ARG A 59 8.67 9.37 11.85
C ARG A 59 7.51 9.50 10.85
N ARG A 60 7.13 10.72 10.46
CA ARG A 60 6.04 10.95 9.49
C ARG A 60 6.36 10.37 8.12
N ASP A 61 7.62 10.43 7.69
CA ASP A 61 8.03 9.88 6.41
C ASP A 61 8.04 8.35 6.43
N LEU A 62 8.44 7.73 7.54
CA LEU A 62 8.31 6.29 7.75
C LEU A 62 6.84 5.83 7.79
N GLU A 63 5.95 6.60 8.43
CA GLU A 63 4.51 6.32 8.44
C GLU A 63 3.92 6.37 7.01
N ARG A 64 4.23 7.41 6.24
CA ARG A 64 3.79 7.52 4.83
C ARG A 64 4.32 6.40 3.94
N GLU A 65 5.57 5.99 4.15
CA GLU A 65 6.17 4.89 3.39
C GLU A 65 5.53 3.55 3.75
N ALA A 66 5.20 3.32 5.02
CA ALA A 66 4.45 2.15 5.45
C ALA A 66 3.04 2.13 4.85
N ASP A 67 2.35 3.27 4.81
CA ASP A 67 1.02 3.41 4.19
C ASP A 67 1.06 3.15 2.68
N ARG A 68 2.09 3.67 1.99
CA ARG A 68 2.32 3.43 0.56
C ARG A 68 2.53 1.96 0.26
N ARG A 69 3.39 1.28 1.03
CA ARG A 69 3.64 -0.16 0.88
C ARG A 69 2.38 -0.98 1.14
N THR A 70 1.61 -0.62 2.15
CA THR A 70 0.35 -1.28 2.48
C THR A 70 -0.66 -1.11 1.35
N THR A 71 -0.82 0.10 0.82
CA THR A 71 -1.74 0.41 -0.29
C THR A 71 -1.31 -0.32 -1.57
N GLU A 72 -0.01 -0.32 -1.87
CA GLU A 72 0.54 -1.04 -3.02
C GLU A 72 0.36 -2.56 -2.88
N GLN A 73 0.56 -3.11 -1.69
CA GLN A 73 0.31 -4.52 -1.42
C GLN A 73 -1.17 -4.88 -1.61
N VAL A 74 -2.09 -4.06 -1.09
CA VAL A 74 -3.54 -4.25 -1.29
C VAL A 74 -3.91 -4.18 -2.76
N ARG A 75 -3.38 -3.19 -3.51
CA ARG A 75 -3.58 -3.07 -4.96
C ARG A 75 -3.13 -4.34 -5.68
N ARG A 76 -1.91 -4.82 -5.41
CA ARG A 76 -1.38 -6.06 -6.01
C ARG A 76 -2.24 -7.28 -5.68
N GLN A 77 -2.69 -7.39 -4.44
CA GLN A 77 -3.57 -8.48 -4.02
C GLN A 77 -4.92 -8.43 -4.74
N GLN A 78 -5.52 -7.25 -4.91
CA GLN A 78 -6.76 -7.08 -5.68
C GLN A 78 -6.57 -7.43 -7.16
N VAL A 79 -5.47 -6.99 -7.78
CA VAL A 79 -5.14 -7.35 -9.17
C VAL A 79 -4.98 -8.86 -9.31
N HIS A 80 -4.27 -9.50 -8.37
CA HIS A 80 -4.11 -10.95 -8.37
C HIS A 80 -5.45 -11.68 -8.21
N GLN A 81 -6.29 -11.28 -7.25
CA GLN A 81 -7.63 -11.85 -7.04
C GLN A 81 -8.50 -11.70 -8.29
N ARG A 82 -8.46 -10.53 -8.95
CA ARG A 82 -9.17 -10.29 -10.21
C ARG A 82 -8.71 -11.26 -11.30
N ARG A 83 -7.40 -11.46 -11.46
CA ARG A 83 -6.84 -12.39 -12.47
C ARG A 83 -7.26 -13.84 -12.21
N VAL A 84 -7.25 -14.27 -10.95
CA VAL A 84 -7.70 -15.63 -10.57
C VAL A 84 -9.19 -15.80 -10.88
N ALA A 85 -10.04 -14.87 -10.42
CA ALA A 85 -11.47 -14.87 -10.68
C ALA A 85 -11.77 -14.89 -12.19
N TYR A 86 -11.01 -14.11 -12.97
CA TYR A 86 -11.13 -14.10 -14.42
C TYR A 86 -10.75 -15.43 -15.03
N ALA A 87 -9.60 -16.00 -14.69
CA ALA A 87 -9.17 -17.29 -15.23
C ALA A 87 -10.18 -18.41 -14.92
N GLU A 88 -10.72 -18.44 -13.71
CA GLU A 88 -11.76 -19.38 -13.29
C GLU A 88 -13.05 -19.20 -14.10
N PHE A 89 -13.52 -17.96 -14.25
CA PHE A 89 -14.69 -17.64 -15.09
C PHE A 89 -14.46 -18.06 -16.55
N LEU A 90 -13.30 -17.69 -17.13
CA LEU A 90 -13.00 -18.01 -18.52
C LEU A 90 -12.94 -19.53 -18.74
N GLY A 91 -12.34 -20.27 -17.79
CA GLY A 91 -12.28 -21.73 -17.81
C GLY A 91 -13.67 -22.37 -17.74
N ALA A 92 -14.50 -21.94 -16.78
CA ALA A 92 -15.88 -22.43 -16.64
C ALA A 92 -16.73 -22.11 -17.88
N ALA A 93 -16.58 -20.92 -18.44
CA ALA A 93 -17.31 -20.47 -19.62
C ALA A 93 -16.97 -21.32 -20.85
N ASN A 94 -15.68 -21.63 -21.06
CA ASN A 94 -15.23 -22.47 -22.16
C ASN A 94 -15.74 -23.91 -22.04
N VAL A 95 -15.66 -24.51 -20.85
CA VAL A 95 -16.17 -25.87 -20.60
C VAL A 95 -17.68 -25.94 -20.83
N TYR A 96 -18.42 -24.94 -20.32
CA TYR A 96 -19.86 -24.87 -20.50
C TYR A 96 -20.27 -24.69 -21.97
N LEU A 97 -19.62 -23.79 -22.69
CA LEU A 97 -19.86 -23.59 -24.12
C LEU A 97 -19.54 -24.85 -24.92
N LEU A 98 -18.40 -25.50 -24.66
CA LEU A 98 -18.03 -26.74 -25.34
C LEU A 98 -19.08 -27.82 -25.14
N ALA A 99 -19.56 -28.01 -23.90
CA ALA A 99 -20.65 -28.92 -23.59
C ALA A 99 -21.94 -28.55 -24.34
N CYS A 100 -22.27 -27.26 -24.44
CA CYS A 100 -23.44 -26.82 -25.22
C CYS A 100 -23.31 -27.12 -26.72
N TYR A 101 -22.10 -27.06 -27.30
CA TYR A 101 -21.85 -27.36 -28.72
C TYR A 101 -21.79 -28.86 -29.01
N SER A 102 -21.32 -29.68 -28.07
CA SER A 102 -21.23 -31.13 -28.24
C SER A 102 -22.56 -31.86 -27.97
N ALA A 103 -23.56 -31.17 -27.41
CA ALA A 103 -24.89 -31.70 -27.21
C ALA A 103 -25.63 -31.82 -28.55
N GLU A 104 -25.89 -33.05 -29.01
CA GLU A 104 -26.83 -33.25 -30.10
C GLU A 104 -28.26 -32.87 -29.65
N PRO A 105 -28.98 -32.03 -30.41
CA PRO A 105 -30.31 -31.55 -30.02
C PRO A 105 -31.39 -32.65 -30.02
N GLU A 106 -31.15 -33.79 -30.67
CA GLU A 106 -32.16 -34.84 -30.89
C GLU A 106 -32.01 -36.07 -29.96
N SER A 107 -30.87 -36.28 -29.31
CA SER A 107 -30.61 -37.50 -28.50
C SER A 107 -30.94 -37.38 -27.00
N SER A 108 -31.41 -36.22 -26.53
CA SER A 108 -31.53 -35.95 -25.08
C SER A 108 -32.94 -36.15 -24.50
N ALA A 109 -33.39 -37.40 -24.51
CA ALA A 109 -34.27 -37.91 -23.45
C ALA A 109 -33.48 -38.35 -22.20
N ASP A 110 -32.14 -38.45 -22.29
CA ASP A 110 -31.30 -38.83 -21.16
C ASP A 110 -31.17 -37.72 -20.11
N SER A 111 -31.60 -38.05 -18.90
CA SER A 111 -31.60 -37.19 -17.71
C SER A 111 -30.19 -36.83 -17.25
N GLU A 112 -29.21 -37.72 -17.43
CA GLU A 112 -27.84 -37.55 -16.92
C GLU A 112 -27.09 -36.39 -17.61
N TRP A 113 -27.24 -36.24 -18.92
CA TRP A 113 -26.61 -35.14 -19.66
C TRP A 113 -27.18 -33.77 -19.28
N ARG A 114 -28.50 -33.70 -19.05
CA ARG A 114 -29.14 -32.47 -18.58
C ARG A 114 -28.69 -32.12 -17.16
N ILE A 115 -28.51 -33.12 -16.30
CA ILE A 115 -27.97 -32.94 -14.95
C ILE A 115 -26.55 -32.39 -15.04
N GLU A 116 -25.69 -32.94 -15.91
CA GLU A 116 -24.32 -32.48 -16.08
C GLU A 116 -24.24 -31.05 -16.64
N LEU A 117 -25.01 -30.73 -17.68
CA LEU A 117 -25.11 -29.35 -18.20
C LEU A 117 -25.64 -28.37 -17.15
N THR A 118 -26.58 -28.80 -16.30
CA THR A 118 -27.09 -27.99 -15.20
C THR A 118 -26.00 -27.74 -14.16
N ARG A 119 -25.23 -28.77 -13.80
CA ARG A 119 -24.08 -28.67 -12.89
C ARG A 119 -23.01 -27.72 -13.42
N LEU A 120 -22.65 -27.85 -14.70
CA LEU A 120 -21.70 -26.94 -15.36
C LEU A 120 -22.22 -25.50 -15.40
N GLY A 121 -23.51 -25.30 -15.63
CA GLY A 121 -24.16 -23.99 -15.58
C GLY A 121 -24.14 -23.37 -14.19
N GLN A 122 -24.32 -24.17 -13.13
CA GLN A 122 -24.19 -23.73 -11.73
C GLN A 122 -22.75 -23.35 -11.38
N ASN A 123 -21.75 -24.13 -11.85
CA ASN A 123 -20.34 -23.78 -11.68
C ASN A 123 -20.02 -22.45 -12.37
N LEU A 124 -20.48 -22.25 -13.60
CA LEU A 124 -20.32 -20.98 -14.31
C LEU A 124 -21.02 -19.82 -13.56
N TRP A 125 -22.23 -20.05 -13.05
CA TRP A 125 -22.95 -19.05 -12.25
C TRP A 125 -22.19 -18.66 -10.98
N SER A 126 -21.58 -19.62 -10.28
CA SER A 126 -20.76 -19.34 -9.10
C SER A 126 -19.50 -18.53 -9.44
N ALA A 127 -18.90 -18.78 -10.61
CA ALA A 127 -17.73 -18.05 -11.08
C ALA A 127 -18.04 -16.61 -11.55
N LEU A 128 -19.31 -16.29 -11.82
CA LEU A 128 -19.73 -14.93 -12.20
C LEU A 128 -19.69 -13.94 -11.03
N ALA A 129 -20.00 -14.37 -9.80
CA ALA A 129 -20.12 -13.46 -8.66
C ALA A 129 -18.82 -12.69 -8.34
N PRO A 130 -17.63 -13.33 -8.31
CA PRO A 130 -16.36 -12.61 -8.15
C PRO A 130 -16.06 -11.64 -9.29
N VAL A 131 -16.49 -11.95 -10.52
CA VAL A 131 -16.29 -11.09 -11.71
C VAL A 131 -17.12 -9.81 -11.60
N TYR A 132 -18.36 -9.88 -11.13
CA TYR A 132 -19.19 -8.69 -10.89
C TYR A 132 -18.61 -7.75 -9.82
N LEU A 133 -17.92 -8.31 -8.82
CA LEU A 133 -17.36 -7.54 -7.71
C LEU A 133 -16.00 -6.91 -8.03
N LEU A 134 -15.18 -7.61 -8.81
CA LEU A 134 -13.77 -7.26 -9.03
C LEU A 134 -13.48 -6.81 -10.46
N GLY A 135 -14.45 -6.96 -11.37
CA GLY A 135 -14.22 -6.79 -12.79
C GLY A 135 -14.28 -5.36 -13.28
N SER A 136 -13.58 -5.06 -14.38
CA SER A 136 -13.79 -3.81 -15.10
C SER A 136 -15.17 -3.82 -15.80
N PRO A 137 -15.75 -2.64 -16.10
CA PRO A 137 -17.09 -2.55 -16.69
C PRO A 137 -17.27 -3.40 -17.96
N GLU A 138 -16.25 -3.46 -18.81
CA GLU A 138 -16.30 -4.21 -20.07
C GLU A 138 -16.40 -5.72 -19.85
N VAL A 139 -15.76 -6.23 -18.79
CA VAL A 139 -15.83 -7.66 -18.42
C VAL A 139 -17.17 -7.97 -17.75
N VAL A 140 -17.68 -7.04 -16.96
CA VAL A 140 -19.01 -7.13 -16.35
C VAL A 140 -20.10 -7.18 -17.43
N ASP A 141 -19.99 -6.38 -18.48
CA ASP A 141 -20.93 -6.39 -19.61
C ASP A 141 -20.94 -7.75 -20.33
N ALA A 142 -19.78 -8.38 -20.51
CA ALA A 142 -19.70 -9.73 -21.08
C ALA A 142 -20.24 -10.82 -20.14
N ALA A 143 -19.98 -10.71 -18.84
CA ALA A 143 -20.55 -11.57 -17.81
C ALA A 143 -22.10 -11.51 -17.81
N ASP A 144 -22.65 -10.32 -18.07
CA ASP A 144 -24.10 -10.08 -18.21
C ASP A 144 -24.73 -10.80 -19.41
N VAL A 145 -24.00 -10.93 -20.52
CA VAL A 145 -24.46 -11.70 -21.67
C VAL A 145 -24.55 -13.19 -21.31
N TYR A 146 -23.58 -13.73 -20.55
CA TYR A 146 -23.61 -15.12 -20.08
C TYR A 146 -24.70 -15.38 -19.05
N SER A 147 -24.90 -14.47 -18.10
CA SER A 147 -25.93 -14.62 -17.08
C SER A 147 -27.32 -14.70 -17.72
N ARG A 148 -27.59 -13.92 -18.77
CA ARG A 148 -28.82 -14.01 -19.57
C ARG A 148 -28.99 -15.38 -20.24
N LEU A 149 -27.94 -15.93 -20.81
CA LEU A 149 -27.96 -17.26 -21.43
C LEU A 149 -28.22 -18.37 -20.39
N LEU A 150 -27.57 -18.29 -19.24
CA LEU A 150 -27.79 -19.20 -18.11
C LEU A 150 -29.21 -19.11 -17.57
N VAL A 151 -29.77 -17.90 -17.41
CA VAL A 151 -31.16 -17.71 -16.95
C VAL A 151 -32.16 -18.31 -17.95
N LEU A 152 -31.94 -18.11 -19.25
CA LEU A 152 -32.80 -18.71 -20.28
C LEU A 152 -32.76 -20.24 -20.24
N ARG A 153 -31.59 -20.84 -20.00
CA ARG A 153 -31.43 -22.29 -20.03
C ARG A 153 -31.77 -22.98 -18.70
N LEU A 154 -31.23 -22.50 -17.59
CA LEU A 154 -31.45 -23.04 -16.23
C LEU A 154 -32.82 -22.63 -15.66
N GLY A 155 -33.22 -21.38 -15.86
CA GLY A 155 -34.42 -20.83 -15.23
C GLY A 155 -35.71 -21.08 -16.02
N ARG A 156 -35.62 -21.22 -17.35
CA ARG A 156 -36.80 -21.36 -18.23
C ARG A 156 -36.81 -22.65 -19.06
N GLY A 157 -35.78 -23.51 -18.93
CA GLY A 157 -35.68 -24.76 -19.67
C GLY A 157 -35.62 -24.59 -21.20
N ARG A 158 -35.28 -23.38 -21.68
CA ARG A 158 -35.27 -23.06 -23.11
C ARG A 158 -34.00 -23.62 -23.75
N SER A 159 -34.16 -24.29 -24.89
CA SER A 159 -33.03 -24.64 -25.76
C SER A 159 -32.38 -23.37 -26.30
N VAL A 160 -31.09 -23.21 -26.03
CA VAL A 160 -30.27 -22.12 -26.58
C VAL A 160 -29.84 -22.52 -27.98
N THR A 161 -30.00 -21.61 -28.94
CA THR A 161 -29.64 -21.83 -30.34
C THR A 161 -28.13 -21.72 -30.56
N THR A 162 -27.64 -22.33 -31.65
CA THR A 162 -26.22 -22.23 -32.04
C THR A 162 -25.80 -20.78 -32.30
N GLU A 163 -26.68 -19.93 -32.85
CA GLU A 163 -26.40 -18.51 -33.10
C GLU A 163 -26.27 -17.69 -31.80
N GLU A 164 -27.10 -17.98 -30.80
CA GLU A 164 -26.97 -17.39 -29.46
C GLU A 164 -25.63 -17.79 -28.82
N LEU A 165 -25.23 -19.07 -28.94
CA LEU A 165 -23.93 -19.54 -28.44
C LEU A 165 -22.74 -18.91 -29.18
N LYS A 166 -22.84 -18.67 -30.49
CA LYS A 166 -21.81 -17.97 -31.27
C LYS A 166 -21.65 -16.53 -30.82
N THR A 167 -22.76 -15.82 -30.64
CA THR A 167 -22.76 -14.43 -30.17
C THR A 167 -22.06 -14.30 -28.82
N VAL A 168 -22.38 -15.21 -27.88
CA VAL A 168 -21.73 -15.24 -26.57
C VAL A 168 -20.23 -15.54 -26.68
N ARG A 169 -19.83 -16.49 -27.53
CA ARG A 169 -18.41 -16.78 -27.80
C ARG A 169 -17.67 -15.57 -28.36
N ASP A 170 -18.25 -14.85 -29.30
CA ASP A 170 -17.58 -13.74 -29.97
C ASP A 170 -17.41 -12.53 -29.05
N VAL A 171 -18.42 -12.22 -28.21
CA VAL A 171 -18.30 -11.22 -27.13
C VAL A 171 -17.18 -11.59 -26.17
N PHE A 172 -17.10 -12.86 -25.79
CA PHE A 172 -16.08 -13.36 -24.87
C PHE A 172 -14.66 -13.30 -25.45
N VAL A 173 -14.49 -13.74 -26.70
CA VAL A 173 -13.20 -13.65 -27.42
C VAL A 173 -12.78 -12.20 -27.56
N HIS A 174 -13.73 -11.29 -27.80
CA HIS A 174 -13.46 -9.86 -27.87
C HIS A 174 -12.94 -9.32 -26.53
N VAL A 175 -13.63 -9.61 -25.41
CA VAL A 175 -13.21 -9.17 -24.08
C VAL A 175 -11.87 -9.77 -23.65
N ALA A 176 -11.66 -11.07 -23.87
CA ALA A 176 -10.39 -11.73 -23.57
C ALA A 176 -9.22 -11.12 -24.36
N ARG A 177 -9.44 -10.73 -25.63
CA ARG A 177 -8.43 -10.05 -26.44
C ARG A 177 -8.15 -8.62 -25.98
N MET A 178 -9.19 -7.89 -25.54
CA MET A 178 -8.99 -6.52 -25.02
C MET A 178 -8.23 -6.53 -23.69
N ASP A 179 -8.46 -7.53 -22.84
CA ASP A 179 -7.75 -7.66 -21.55
C ASP A 179 -6.29 -8.12 -21.74
N LEU A 180 -6.03 -9.09 -22.63
CA LEU A 180 -4.67 -9.53 -22.99
C LEU A 180 -3.84 -8.45 -23.70
N ALA A 181 -4.49 -7.47 -24.32
CA ALA A 181 -3.84 -6.36 -24.98
C ALA A 181 -3.46 -5.21 -24.03
N ARG A 182 -3.92 -5.22 -22.78
CA ARG A 182 -3.47 -4.26 -21.77
C ARG A 182 -2.09 -4.74 -21.27
N PRO A 183 -0.99 -4.03 -21.61
CA PRO A 183 0.26 -4.26 -20.92
C PRO A 183 0.00 -4.03 -19.44
N GLU A 184 0.57 -4.88 -18.59
CA GLU A 184 0.39 -4.81 -17.15
C GLU A 184 0.75 -3.40 -16.63
N ASP A 185 -0.25 -2.59 -16.34
CA ASP A 185 -0.14 -1.38 -15.50
C ASP A 185 -0.11 -1.73 -14.00
#